data_AF-A0A423V7I8-F1
#
_entry.id   AF-A0A423V7I8-F1
#
_cell.length_a   1.000
_cell.length_b   1.000
_cell.length_c   1.000
_cell.angle_alpha   90.00
_cell.angle_beta   90.00
_cell.angle_gamma   90.00
#
_symmetry.space_group_name_H-M   'P 1'
#
loop_
_entity.id
_entity.type
_entity.pdbx_description
1 polymer ?
#
loop_
_entity_poly.entity_id
_entity_poly.type
_entity_poly.pdbx_seq_one_letter_code
_entity_poly.pdbx_strand_id
1 'polypeptide(L)'
;MSDLDPDPVPFDRLQQADLIVDAVYAGGTAGTTADDPIGKIVPVGNQGGFRYAGSPQRDTVRVAVLYTSGNNPDWPDELDVQTGQFVYYGDNRKPGHELHETSRKGNLLLRKCFEAAHGTAQERAAVPPFFLFEKNGGIGRSVRFRGLLAPGGEGVAADEDLVAIWRSTGRARFQNYRSVFTVLDAAVISRAWIDELLAGGSVGRHAPKVWTDWVEARRYDALTAPATTVIRKPADQVSDAVGQGILKEITDFYCDRYHDFEACALELWRMMAPATGRTELTPPSRDGGRDAIGEYLLGPAADPVPVEFALEAKCYGPKNSVGVREMSRLISRLRNRQFGVFVTTSFFNRQTYQEVREDRHPVVLICGKDIVELLRSRGYTTPEAVRAWLQTVTG
;
A
#
# COMPACT_ATOMS: atom_id res chain seq x y z
N MET A 1 -19.73 12.50 -14.98
CA MET A 1 -20.58 11.32 -14.77
C MET A 1 -20.06 10.63 -13.53
N SER A 2 -20.89 10.43 -12.52
CA SER A 2 -20.49 9.82 -11.25
C SER A 2 -20.21 8.35 -11.48
N ASP A 3 -18.96 7.94 -11.32
CA ASP A 3 -18.59 6.55 -11.05
C ASP A 3 -19.22 6.17 -9.71
N LEU A 4 -20.49 5.77 -9.73
CA LEU A 4 -21.16 5.22 -8.56
C LEU A 4 -20.61 3.80 -8.41
N ASP A 5 -19.93 3.54 -7.30
CA ASP A 5 -19.69 2.18 -6.81
C ASP A 5 -21.01 1.39 -6.97
N PRO A 6 -20.97 0.12 -7.44
CA PRO A 6 -22.16 -0.70 -7.54
C PRO A 6 -22.91 -0.74 -6.19
N ASP A 7 -24.25 -0.79 -6.26
CA ASP A 7 -25.08 -0.80 -5.06
C ASP A 7 -24.62 -1.88 -4.07
N PRO A 8 -24.42 -1.56 -2.78
CA PRO A 8 -23.97 -2.53 -1.79
C PRO A 8 -24.91 -3.73 -1.67
N VAL A 9 -24.34 -4.92 -1.49
CA VAL A 9 -25.11 -6.12 -1.14
C VAL A 9 -25.82 -5.90 0.21
N PRO A 10 -27.17 -5.99 0.25
CA PRO A 10 -27.93 -5.71 1.46
C PRO A 10 -27.63 -6.67 2.63
N PHE A 11 -27.69 -6.14 3.86
CA PHE A 11 -27.34 -6.86 5.09
C PHE A 11 -28.18 -8.12 5.36
N ASP A 12 -29.41 -8.17 4.85
CA ASP A 12 -30.34 -9.31 4.94
C ASP A 12 -30.04 -10.42 3.91
N ARG A 13 -29.28 -10.11 2.85
CA ARG A 13 -28.91 -11.05 1.79
C ARG A 13 -27.52 -11.68 1.98
N LEU A 14 -26.74 -11.19 2.94
CA LEU A 14 -25.33 -11.59 3.13
C LEU A 14 -25.09 -13.09 3.34
N GLN A 15 -26.03 -13.80 3.95
CA GLN A 15 -25.89 -15.25 4.19
C GLN A 15 -25.97 -16.09 2.91
N GLN A 16 -26.54 -15.54 1.85
CA GLN A 16 -26.73 -16.21 0.55
C GLN A 16 -25.82 -15.65 -0.52
N ALA A 17 -25.14 -14.54 -0.25
CA ALA A 17 -24.33 -13.81 -1.22
C ALA A 17 -23.03 -14.55 -1.51
N ASP A 18 -22.62 -14.54 -2.77
CA ASP A 18 -21.23 -14.79 -3.14
C ASP A 18 -20.34 -13.61 -2.68
N LEU A 19 -19.03 -13.83 -2.63
CA LEU A 19 -18.06 -12.77 -2.43
C LEU A 19 -17.42 -12.38 -3.76
N ILE A 20 -17.88 -11.27 -4.31
CA ILE A 20 -17.35 -10.64 -5.52
C ILE A 20 -16.28 -9.61 -5.13
N VAL A 21 -15.12 -9.66 -5.78
CA VAL A 21 -14.02 -8.70 -5.57
C VAL A 21 -14.51 -7.27 -5.79
N ASP A 22 -14.10 -6.38 -4.90
CA ASP A 22 -14.45 -4.96 -4.80
C ASP A 22 -15.93 -4.63 -4.57
N ALA A 23 -16.81 -5.62 -4.49
CA ALA A 23 -18.18 -5.39 -4.05
C ALA A 23 -18.22 -4.95 -2.58
N VAL A 24 -19.17 -4.06 -2.30
CA VAL A 24 -19.45 -3.55 -0.94
C VAL A 24 -20.56 -4.37 -0.31
N TYR A 25 -20.38 -4.79 0.93
CA TYR A 25 -21.36 -5.52 1.73
C TYR A 25 -21.82 -4.61 2.87
N ALA A 26 -23.11 -4.29 2.89
CA ALA A 26 -23.69 -3.33 3.82
C ALA A 26 -23.69 -3.87 5.25
N GLY A 27 -23.37 -3.02 6.22
CA GLY A 27 -23.59 -3.32 7.64
C GLY A 27 -25.06 -3.19 8.03
N GLY A 28 -25.41 -3.74 9.19
CA GLY A 28 -26.73 -3.56 9.79
C GLY A 28 -26.97 -2.15 10.32
N THR A 29 -28.18 -1.90 10.82
CA THR A 29 -28.64 -0.59 11.31
C THR A 29 -29.06 -0.61 12.79
N ALA A 30 -28.73 -1.66 13.54
CA ALA A 30 -29.12 -1.83 14.93
C ALA A 30 -28.32 -0.94 15.92
N GLY A 31 -27.22 -0.34 15.48
CA GLY A 31 -26.30 0.46 16.30
C GLY A 31 -25.38 -0.38 17.19
N THR A 32 -25.23 -1.68 16.91
CA THR A 32 -24.47 -2.62 17.77
C THR A 32 -23.39 -3.35 16.98
N THR A 33 -22.58 -4.15 17.67
CA THR A 33 -21.57 -5.02 17.04
C THR A 33 -22.20 -6.10 16.15
N ALA A 34 -23.50 -6.34 16.27
CA ALA A 34 -24.25 -7.22 15.38
C ALA A 34 -24.39 -6.66 13.96
N ASP A 35 -24.16 -5.37 13.75
CA ASP A 35 -24.20 -4.73 12.42
C ASP A 35 -22.97 -5.05 11.56
N ASP A 36 -22.00 -5.76 12.10
CA ASP A 36 -20.83 -6.21 11.34
C ASP A 36 -21.26 -7.22 10.25
N PRO A 37 -21.00 -6.92 8.96
CA PRO A 37 -21.44 -7.77 7.86
C PRO A 37 -20.63 -9.05 7.73
N ILE A 38 -19.34 -9.04 8.12
CA ILE A 38 -18.42 -10.16 7.91
C ILE A 38 -18.95 -11.41 8.62
N GLY A 39 -19.37 -11.28 9.89
CA GLY A 39 -19.90 -12.41 10.67
C GLY A 39 -21.18 -13.04 10.08
N LYS A 40 -21.93 -12.29 9.25
CA LYS A 40 -23.10 -12.82 8.52
C LYS A 40 -22.71 -13.50 7.21
N ILE A 41 -21.67 -13.03 6.53
CA ILE A 41 -21.16 -13.62 5.30
C ILE A 41 -20.42 -14.90 5.65
N VAL A 42 -19.50 -14.86 6.59
CA VAL A 42 -18.69 -16.00 7.04
C VAL A 42 -18.83 -16.03 8.56
N PRO A 43 -19.25 -17.15 9.19
CA PRO A 43 -19.58 -17.21 10.62
C PRO A 43 -18.32 -17.18 11.50
N VAL A 44 -17.65 -16.02 11.48
CA VAL A 44 -16.46 -15.67 12.26
C VAL A 44 -16.81 -14.57 13.26
N GLY A 45 -15.87 -14.20 14.12
CA GLY A 45 -16.06 -13.10 15.07
C GLY A 45 -16.43 -11.76 14.40
N ASN A 46 -17.18 -10.92 15.11
CA ASN A 46 -17.67 -9.62 14.63
C ASN A 46 -16.72 -8.43 14.92
N GLN A 47 -15.51 -8.69 15.43
CA GLN A 47 -14.52 -7.67 15.78
C GLN A 47 -13.10 -8.20 15.63
N GLY A 48 -12.16 -7.27 15.45
CA GLY A 48 -10.72 -7.54 15.32
C GLY A 48 -10.26 -7.63 13.87
N GLY A 49 -8.94 -7.54 13.68
CA GLY A 49 -8.29 -7.71 12.38
C GLY A 49 -8.25 -9.16 11.93
N PHE A 50 -7.92 -10.10 12.84
CA PHE A 50 -8.05 -11.53 12.59
C PHE A 50 -9.39 -12.05 13.08
N ARG A 51 -10.11 -12.77 12.22
CA ARG A 51 -11.35 -13.48 12.56
C ARG A 51 -11.31 -14.83 11.86
N TYR A 52 -11.77 -15.89 12.51
CA TYR A 52 -11.70 -17.23 11.94
C TYR A 52 -12.82 -18.11 12.47
N ALA A 53 -13.18 -19.16 11.72
CA ALA A 53 -14.07 -20.23 12.16
C ALA A 53 -13.21 -21.44 12.55
N GLY A 54 -13.26 -21.83 13.82
CA GLY A 54 -12.40 -22.87 14.41
C GLY A 54 -11.40 -22.30 15.44
N SER A 55 -10.32 -23.05 15.72
CA SER A 55 -9.29 -22.64 16.70
C SER A 55 -7.87 -22.87 16.17
N PRO A 56 -7.01 -21.83 16.15
CA PRO A 56 -5.59 -21.97 15.82
C PRO A 56 -4.82 -22.89 16.78
N GLN A 57 -5.21 -22.94 18.06
CA GLN A 57 -4.55 -23.83 19.03
C GLN A 57 -4.90 -25.30 18.82
N ARG A 58 -6.09 -25.59 18.27
CA ARG A 58 -6.57 -26.95 18.02
C ARG A 58 -6.41 -27.41 16.57
N ASP A 59 -5.83 -26.58 15.71
CA ASP A 59 -5.67 -26.86 14.27
C ASP A 59 -6.98 -27.21 13.57
N THR A 60 -8.04 -26.46 13.92
CA THR A 60 -9.41 -26.65 13.39
C THR A 60 -9.91 -25.46 12.58
N VAL A 61 -9.03 -24.50 12.26
CA VAL A 61 -9.43 -23.33 11.47
C VAL A 61 -9.81 -23.77 10.06
N ARG A 62 -11.02 -23.42 9.65
CA ARG A 62 -11.58 -23.78 8.34
C ARG A 62 -11.50 -22.65 7.33
N VAL A 63 -11.69 -21.43 7.83
CA VAL A 63 -11.62 -20.19 7.06
C VAL A 63 -11.17 -19.09 8.01
N ALA A 64 -10.36 -18.18 7.48
CA ALA A 64 -9.89 -17.01 8.17
C ALA A 64 -10.27 -15.75 7.39
N VAL A 65 -10.38 -14.64 8.10
CA VAL A 65 -10.64 -13.31 7.57
C VAL A 65 -9.57 -12.38 8.12
N LEU A 66 -8.95 -11.62 7.22
CA LEU A 66 -8.16 -10.44 7.54
C LEU A 66 -9.01 -9.21 7.29
N TYR A 67 -9.13 -8.36 8.29
CA TYR A 67 -9.82 -7.09 8.22
C TYR A 67 -8.81 -5.95 8.41
N THR A 68 -8.73 -5.08 7.41
CA THR A 68 -7.95 -3.84 7.50
C THR A 68 -8.84 -2.61 7.47
N SER A 69 -8.40 -1.56 8.17
CA SER A 69 -9.05 -0.25 8.12
C SER A 69 -8.37 0.72 7.17
N GLY A 70 -7.20 0.37 6.62
CA GLY A 70 -6.36 1.23 5.77
C GLY A 70 -5.79 2.49 6.44
N ASN A 71 -6.07 2.71 7.73
CA ASN A 71 -5.86 4.00 8.40
C ASN A 71 -5.02 3.89 9.69
N ASN A 72 -4.19 2.86 9.84
CA ASN A 72 -3.31 2.71 11.00
C ASN A 72 -1.86 3.07 10.62
N PRO A 73 -1.35 4.26 11.02
CA PRO A 73 0.00 4.68 10.65
C PRO A 73 1.11 3.80 11.25
N ASP A 74 0.87 3.21 12.43
CA ASP A 74 1.85 2.35 13.10
C ASP A 74 1.94 0.95 12.46
N TRP A 75 0.88 0.56 11.75
CA TRP A 75 0.70 -0.74 11.10
C TRP A 75 0.07 -0.55 9.71
N PRO A 76 0.88 -0.09 8.74
CA PRO A 76 0.39 0.26 7.40
C PRO A 76 0.11 -1.01 6.59
N ASP A 77 -0.98 -1.71 6.91
CA ASP A 77 -1.49 -2.80 6.09
C ASP A 77 -1.75 -2.25 4.67
N GLU A 78 -1.14 -2.83 3.64
CA GLU A 78 -1.09 -2.26 2.30
C GLU A 78 -1.34 -3.33 1.24
N LEU A 79 -2.29 -3.07 0.33
CA LEU A 79 -2.56 -3.88 -0.85
C LEU A 79 -2.04 -3.15 -2.08
N ASP A 80 -1.01 -3.71 -2.70
CA ASP A 80 -0.56 -3.29 -4.02
C ASP A 80 -1.41 -3.98 -5.10
N VAL A 81 -2.37 -3.24 -5.65
CA VAL A 81 -3.27 -3.74 -6.69
C VAL A 81 -2.57 -4.05 -8.01
N GLN A 82 -1.36 -3.54 -8.24
CA GLN A 82 -0.61 -3.81 -9.47
C GLN A 82 0.03 -5.19 -9.46
N THR A 83 0.53 -5.61 -8.29
CA THR A 83 1.19 -6.89 -8.10
C THR A 83 0.28 -7.95 -7.47
N GLY A 84 -0.84 -7.54 -6.86
CA GLY A 84 -1.70 -8.40 -6.06
C GLY A 84 -1.11 -8.74 -4.69
N GLN A 85 0.01 -8.12 -4.30
CA GLN A 85 0.63 -8.37 -3.00
C GLN A 85 -0.06 -7.59 -1.88
N PHE A 86 -0.30 -8.27 -0.77
CA PHE A 86 -0.88 -7.68 0.44
C PHE A 86 0.05 -7.86 1.62
N VAL A 87 0.54 -6.75 2.17
CA VAL A 87 1.29 -6.72 3.42
C VAL A 87 0.32 -6.53 4.58
N TYR A 88 0.38 -7.43 5.55
CA TYR A 88 -0.45 -7.40 6.73
C TYR A 88 0.35 -7.57 8.02
N TYR A 89 0.02 -6.78 9.03
CA TYR A 89 0.70 -6.81 10.32
C TYR A 89 -0.11 -7.56 11.38
N GLY A 90 0.61 -8.39 12.13
CA GLY A 90 0.09 -9.29 13.17
C GLY A 90 -0.69 -8.62 14.31
N ASP A 91 -1.24 -9.44 15.20
CA ASP A 91 -2.11 -8.98 16.29
C ASP A 91 -1.38 -8.66 17.61
N ASN A 92 -0.05 -8.77 17.67
CA ASN A 92 0.75 -8.31 18.81
C ASN A 92 1.10 -6.83 18.67
N ARG A 93 0.16 -5.94 19.00
CA ARG A 93 0.31 -4.49 18.81
C ARG A 93 0.64 -3.71 20.08
N LYS A 94 0.95 -4.40 21.19
CA LYS A 94 1.28 -3.79 22.48
C LYS A 94 2.45 -4.52 23.15
N PRO A 95 3.29 -3.81 23.92
CA PRO A 95 4.35 -4.45 24.69
C PRO A 95 3.80 -5.27 25.86
N GLY A 96 4.63 -6.21 26.35
CA GLY A 96 4.33 -7.03 27.54
C GLY A 96 3.85 -8.46 27.26
N HIS A 97 3.86 -8.88 25.99
CA HIS A 97 3.49 -10.24 25.58
C HIS A 97 4.52 -10.80 24.60
N GLU A 98 4.77 -12.11 24.70
CA GLU A 98 5.53 -12.84 23.68
C GLU A 98 4.81 -12.83 22.32
N LEU A 99 5.56 -13.02 21.23
CA LEU A 99 5.07 -12.84 19.84
C LEU A 99 3.78 -13.61 19.52
N HIS A 100 3.59 -14.80 20.11
CA HIS A 100 2.42 -15.66 19.89
C HIS A 100 1.38 -15.59 21.04
N GLU A 101 1.66 -14.83 22.09
CA GLU A 101 0.78 -14.65 23.25
C GLU A 101 -0.30 -13.58 23.03
N THR A 102 -0.94 -13.64 21.86
CA THR A 102 -2.01 -12.71 21.51
C THR A 102 -3.37 -13.24 21.94
N SER A 103 -4.31 -12.33 22.21
CA SER A 103 -5.66 -12.69 22.72
C SER A 103 -6.50 -13.43 21.68
N ARG A 104 -6.30 -13.11 20.40
CA ARG A 104 -6.97 -13.73 19.25
C ARG A 104 -6.09 -14.72 18.50
N LYS A 105 -4.85 -14.94 18.94
CA LYS A 105 -3.95 -15.95 18.35
C LYS A 105 -3.72 -15.78 16.85
N GLY A 106 -3.82 -14.56 16.33
CA GLY A 106 -3.56 -14.24 14.93
C GLY A 106 -2.13 -14.57 14.54
N ASN A 107 -1.15 -14.15 15.36
CA ASN A 107 0.26 -14.46 15.13
C ASN A 107 0.57 -15.96 15.18
N LEU A 108 -0.13 -16.73 16.02
CA LEU A 108 -0.01 -18.19 16.02
C LEU A 108 -0.57 -18.79 14.73
N LEU A 109 -1.72 -18.31 14.28
CA LEU A 109 -2.32 -18.73 13.01
C LEU A 109 -1.39 -18.41 11.82
N LEU A 110 -0.84 -17.19 11.77
CA LEU A 110 0.14 -16.80 10.74
C LEU A 110 1.32 -17.76 10.73
N ARG A 111 1.98 -17.98 11.88
CA ARG A 111 3.14 -18.88 11.97
C ARG A 111 2.84 -20.26 11.38
N LYS A 112 1.73 -20.88 11.80
CA LYS A 112 1.32 -22.20 11.33
C LYS A 112 0.99 -22.22 9.84
N CYS A 113 0.30 -21.20 9.33
CA CYS A 113 -0.11 -21.14 7.93
C CYS A 113 1.08 -20.95 6.99
N PHE A 114 2.03 -20.07 7.35
CA PHE A 114 3.23 -19.85 6.54
C PHE A 114 4.17 -21.06 6.60
N GLU A 115 4.34 -21.70 7.77
CA GLU A 115 5.09 -22.96 7.88
C GLU A 115 4.51 -24.04 6.95
N ALA A 116 3.20 -24.25 6.98
CA ALA A 116 2.52 -25.20 6.09
C ALA A 116 2.55 -24.77 4.61
N ALA A 117 2.56 -23.46 4.32
CA ALA A 117 2.66 -22.93 2.96
C ALA A 117 3.98 -23.33 2.25
N HIS A 118 5.05 -23.55 3.00
CA HIS A 118 6.34 -24.03 2.49
C HIS A 118 6.47 -25.55 2.43
N GLY A 119 5.50 -26.28 2.99
CA GLY A 119 5.49 -27.73 3.02
C GLY A 119 5.08 -28.39 1.70
N THR A 120 4.66 -29.64 1.81
CA THR A 120 4.05 -30.45 0.77
C THR A 120 2.64 -29.97 0.40
N ALA A 121 2.06 -30.50 -0.68
CA ALA A 121 0.67 -30.21 -1.05
C ALA A 121 -0.33 -30.60 0.06
N GLN A 122 -0.04 -31.68 0.81
CA GLN A 122 -0.86 -32.11 1.94
C GLN A 122 -0.81 -31.12 3.11
N GLU A 123 0.37 -30.58 3.42
CA GLU A 123 0.52 -29.54 4.44
C GLU A 123 -0.16 -28.24 4.01
N ARG A 124 0.02 -27.83 2.74
CA ARG A 124 -0.70 -26.67 2.18
C ARG A 124 -2.21 -26.84 2.21
N ALA A 125 -2.74 -28.06 2.01
CA ALA A 125 -4.17 -28.32 2.10
C ALA A 125 -4.76 -28.07 3.51
N ALA A 126 -3.91 -28.04 4.55
CA ALA A 126 -4.29 -27.70 5.92
C ALA A 126 -4.31 -26.18 6.17
N VAL A 127 -3.78 -25.36 5.25
CA VAL A 127 -3.88 -23.90 5.33
C VAL A 127 -5.33 -23.49 5.02
N PRO A 128 -6.01 -22.79 5.95
CA PRO A 128 -7.36 -22.28 5.67
C PRO A 128 -7.28 -21.14 4.64
N PRO A 129 -8.25 -21.01 3.72
CA PRO A 129 -8.40 -19.81 2.92
C PRO A 129 -8.56 -18.57 3.80
N PHE A 130 -7.87 -17.49 3.40
CA PHE A 130 -8.00 -16.18 4.03
C PHE A 130 -8.81 -15.26 3.11
N PHE A 131 -9.83 -14.60 3.64
CA PHE A 131 -10.58 -13.57 2.93
C PHE A 131 -10.20 -12.19 3.42
N LEU A 132 -9.81 -11.31 2.50
CA LEU A 132 -9.49 -9.93 2.81
C LEU A 132 -10.73 -9.05 2.73
N PHE A 133 -11.04 -8.39 3.85
CA PHE A 133 -12.03 -7.32 3.89
C PHE A 133 -11.39 -6.01 4.31
N GLU A 134 -11.82 -4.95 3.66
CA GLU A 134 -11.38 -3.59 3.95
C GLU A 134 -12.57 -2.76 4.43
N LYS A 135 -12.34 -1.87 5.40
CA LYS A 135 -13.34 -0.89 5.82
C LYS A 135 -13.73 -0.03 4.62
N ASN A 136 -15.01 -0.02 4.26
CA ASN A 136 -15.51 0.91 3.26
C ASN A 136 -15.90 2.23 3.93
N GLY A 137 -15.32 3.36 3.52
CA GLY A 137 -15.51 4.69 4.15
C GLY A 137 -16.92 5.28 4.01
N GLY A 138 -17.90 4.51 3.51
CA GLY A 138 -19.28 4.93 3.28
C GLY A 138 -20.23 4.65 4.45
N ILE A 139 -21.41 4.13 4.14
CA ILE A 139 -22.55 3.98 5.07
C ILE A 139 -22.26 2.90 6.13
N GLY A 140 -22.40 3.26 7.40
CA GLY A 140 -22.40 2.33 8.54
C GLY A 140 -21.11 1.52 8.69
N ARG A 141 -21.25 0.23 9.00
CA ARG A 141 -20.13 -0.73 9.16
C ARG A 141 -19.85 -1.51 7.87
N SER A 142 -20.13 -0.92 6.70
CA SER A 142 -19.93 -1.61 5.43
C SER A 142 -18.47 -1.97 5.19
N VAL A 143 -18.27 -3.07 4.45
CA VAL A 143 -16.94 -3.58 4.11
C VAL A 143 -16.85 -3.85 2.63
N ARG A 144 -15.66 -3.71 2.07
CA ARG A 144 -15.32 -4.10 0.70
C ARG A 144 -14.58 -5.43 0.74
N PHE A 145 -14.97 -6.40 -0.08
CA PHE A 145 -14.19 -7.64 -0.22
C PHE A 145 -13.04 -7.40 -1.21
N ARG A 146 -11.80 -7.65 -0.80
CA ARG A 146 -10.62 -7.39 -1.64
C ARG A 146 -10.03 -8.65 -2.24
N GLY A 147 -10.47 -9.84 -1.82
CA GLY A 147 -10.16 -11.10 -2.48
C GLY A 147 -9.78 -12.25 -1.55
N LEU A 148 -9.49 -13.38 -2.19
CA LEU A 148 -8.95 -14.58 -1.57
C LEU A 148 -7.42 -14.48 -1.48
N LEU A 149 -6.88 -14.73 -0.30
CA LEU A 149 -5.45 -14.64 -0.02
C LEU A 149 -4.79 -16.01 0.08
N ALA A 150 -3.60 -16.13 -0.50
CA ALA A 150 -2.64 -17.21 -0.25
C ALA A 150 -1.41 -16.66 0.50
N PRO A 151 -0.89 -17.35 1.54
CA PRO A 151 0.35 -16.96 2.20
C PRO A 151 1.54 -16.98 1.24
N GLY A 152 2.38 -15.94 1.30
CA GLY A 152 3.53 -15.75 0.41
C GLY A 152 3.16 -15.11 -0.93
N GLY A 153 4.10 -15.14 -1.87
CA GLY A 153 3.89 -14.66 -3.23
C GLY A 153 5.02 -15.00 -4.18
N GLU A 154 4.79 -14.82 -5.47
CA GLU A 154 5.82 -14.98 -6.49
C GLU A 154 6.95 -13.95 -6.26
N GLY A 155 8.19 -14.42 -6.30
CA GLY A 155 9.38 -13.57 -6.03
C GLY A 155 9.63 -13.22 -4.56
N VAL A 156 8.79 -13.66 -3.62
CA VAL A 156 9.01 -13.47 -2.18
C VAL A 156 9.75 -14.69 -1.61
N ALA A 157 10.90 -14.46 -0.96
CA ALA A 157 11.66 -15.53 -0.35
C ALA A 157 10.95 -16.09 0.91
N ALA A 158 11.20 -17.36 1.23
CA ALA A 158 10.54 -18.05 2.35
C ALA A 158 10.90 -17.47 3.74
N ASP A 159 12.02 -16.77 3.84
CA ASP A 159 12.45 -16.04 5.04
C ASP A 159 11.97 -14.58 5.07
N GLU A 160 11.30 -14.12 4.01
CA GLU A 160 10.81 -12.74 3.86
C GLU A 160 9.28 -12.63 3.90
N ASP A 161 8.55 -13.72 3.69
CA ASP A 161 7.09 -13.71 3.64
C ASP A 161 6.42 -13.64 5.02
N LEU A 162 7.09 -14.09 6.09
CA LEU A 162 6.68 -13.91 7.48
C LEU A 162 7.85 -13.51 8.38
N VAL A 163 8.01 -12.21 8.64
CA VAL A 163 9.13 -11.65 9.39
C VAL A 163 8.69 -11.12 10.75
N ALA A 164 9.38 -11.52 11.81
CA ALA A 164 9.22 -10.91 13.13
C ALA A 164 9.94 -9.55 13.18
N ILE A 165 9.18 -8.47 13.26
CA ILE A 165 9.70 -7.11 13.31
C ILE A 165 9.63 -6.52 14.72
N TRP A 166 10.63 -5.73 15.08
CA TRP A 166 10.62 -4.95 16.31
C TRP A 166 9.89 -3.63 16.11
N ARG A 167 8.98 -3.31 17.03
CA ARG A 167 8.39 -1.98 17.17
C ARG A 167 8.61 -1.42 18.56
N SER A 168 8.50 -0.11 18.68
CA SER A 168 8.54 0.61 19.94
C SER A 168 7.32 1.50 20.09
N THR A 169 6.66 1.40 21.24
CA THR A 169 5.60 2.34 21.63
C THR A 169 5.94 2.84 23.02
N GLY A 170 6.04 4.17 23.19
CA GLY A 170 6.62 4.77 24.39
C GLY A 170 8.09 4.38 24.56
N ARG A 171 8.45 3.83 25.72
CA ARG A 171 9.83 3.36 26.04
C ARG A 171 10.01 1.84 25.97
N ALA A 172 8.99 1.10 25.55
CA ALA A 172 9.01 -0.35 25.51
C ALA A 172 9.12 -0.86 24.07
N ARG A 173 9.82 -1.99 23.91
CA ARG A 173 9.96 -2.71 22.63
C ARG A 173 9.16 -4.00 22.66
N PHE A 174 8.62 -4.39 21.53
CA PHE A 174 7.92 -5.66 21.36
C PHE A 174 8.00 -6.12 19.90
N GLN A 175 7.81 -7.42 19.69
CA GLN A 175 7.82 -8.02 18.36
C GLN A 175 6.40 -8.22 17.83
N ASN A 176 6.23 -8.04 16.53
CA ASN A 176 5.02 -8.42 15.82
C ASN A 176 5.40 -9.04 14.46
N TYR A 177 4.47 -9.72 13.81
CA TYR A 177 4.71 -10.20 12.45
C TYR A 177 4.41 -9.13 11.41
N ARG A 178 5.24 -9.08 10.37
CA ARG A 178 4.90 -8.58 9.04
C ARG A 178 4.73 -9.79 8.14
N SER A 179 3.54 -9.99 7.60
CA SER A 179 3.20 -11.08 6.68
C SER A 179 2.94 -10.56 5.28
N VAL A 180 3.34 -11.31 4.26
CA VAL A 180 3.07 -11.04 2.85
C VAL A 180 2.13 -12.12 2.33
N PHE A 181 1.01 -11.70 1.78
CA PHE A 181 0.04 -12.55 1.08
C PHE A 181 -0.04 -12.14 -0.39
N THR A 182 -0.55 -13.05 -1.22
CA THR A 182 -0.99 -12.76 -2.58
C THR A 182 -2.50 -12.85 -2.65
N VAL A 183 -3.16 -11.82 -3.18
CA VAL A 183 -4.55 -11.88 -3.60
C VAL A 183 -4.62 -12.71 -4.88
N LEU A 184 -5.28 -13.86 -4.83
CA LEU A 184 -5.42 -14.74 -5.99
C LEU A 184 -6.47 -14.20 -6.97
N ASP A 185 -6.26 -14.46 -8.27
CA ASP A 185 -7.18 -14.11 -9.36
C ASP A 185 -8.45 -14.97 -9.34
N ALA A 186 -9.31 -14.68 -8.36
CA ALA A 186 -10.62 -15.27 -8.18
C ALA A 186 -11.64 -14.15 -8.00
N ALA A 187 -12.20 -13.67 -9.12
CA ALA A 187 -13.16 -12.57 -9.15
C ALA A 187 -14.42 -12.82 -8.28
N VAL A 188 -14.83 -14.08 -8.17
CA VAL A 188 -15.99 -14.50 -7.37
C VAL A 188 -15.63 -15.71 -6.52
N ILE A 189 -15.91 -15.61 -5.23
CA ILE A 189 -15.86 -16.72 -4.29
C ILE A 189 -17.30 -17.14 -3.99
N SER A 190 -17.69 -18.32 -4.47
CA SER A 190 -19.07 -18.78 -4.34
C SER A 190 -19.47 -19.05 -2.89
N ARG A 191 -20.74 -18.78 -2.57
CA ARG A 191 -21.39 -19.19 -1.32
C ARG A 191 -21.23 -20.68 -1.07
N ALA A 192 -21.39 -21.48 -2.11
CA ALA A 192 -21.25 -22.93 -2.04
C ALA A 192 -19.86 -23.39 -1.57
N TRP A 193 -18.78 -22.71 -1.99
CA TRP A 193 -17.45 -23.02 -1.48
C TRP A 193 -17.26 -22.57 -0.04
N ILE A 194 -17.78 -21.41 0.35
CA ILE A 194 -17.76 -20.98 1.76
C ILE A 194 -18.43 -22.04 2.65
N ASP A 195 -19.56 -22.58 2.23
CA ASP A 195 -20.26 -23.65 2.95
C ASP A 195 -19.44 -24.96 2.99
N GLU A 196 -18.75 -25.31 1.90
CA GLU A 196 -17.80 -26.45 1.85
C GLU A 196 -16.62 -26.26 2.82
N LEU A 197 -16.05 -25.06 2.89
CA LEU A 197 -14.99 -24.72 3.84
C LEU A 197 -15.46 -24.93 5.28
N LEU A 198 -16.64 -24.43 5.62
CA LEU A 198 -17.21 -24.56 6.96
C LEU A 198 -17.52 -26.02 7.32
N ALA A 199 -17.86 -26.85 6.34
CA ALA A 199 -18.00 -28.30 6.50
C ALA A 199 -16.64 -29.04 6.60
N GLY A 200 -15.53 -28.35 6.34
CA GLY A 200 -14.16 -28.86 6.48
C GLY A 200 -13.46 -29.24 5.18
N GLY A 201 -14.06 -29.01 4.02
CA GLY A 201 -13.45 -29.25 2.71
C GLY A 201 -12.78 -27.99 2.16
N SER A 202 -11.45 -28.01 1.94
CA SER A 202 -10.70 -26.87 1.39
C SER A 202 -10.60 -26.88 -0.14
N VAL A 203 -10.30 -28.03 -0.72
CA VAL A 203 -10.19 -28.29 -2.17
C VAL A 203 -11.35 -29.19 -2.61
N GLY A 204 -12.49 -28.55 -2.90
CA GLY A 204 -13.73 -29.19 -3.33
C GLY A 204 -14.15 -28.77 -4.74
N ARG A 205 -15.33 -29.24 -5.19
CA ARG A 205 -15.88 -28.93 -6.53
C ARG A 205 -16.12 -27.43 -6.77
N HIS A 206 -16.35 -26.66 -5.70
CA HIS A 206 -16.61 -25.22 -5.80
C HIS A 206 -15.38 -24.37 -5.47
N ALA A 207 -14.24 -25.00 -5.14
CA ALA A 207 -13.01 -24.27 -4.89
C ALA A 207 -12.55 -23.54 -6.16
N PRO A 208 -12.18 -22.25 -6.07
CA PRO A 208 -11.58 -21.55 -7.19
C PRO A 208 -10.34 -22.31 -7.68
N LYS A 209 -10.18 -22.44 -9.00
CA LYS A 209 -9.05 -23.16 -9.59
C LYS A 209 -7.70 -22.64 -9.07
N VAL A 210 -7.56 -21.32 -8.96
CA VAL A 210 -6.35 -20.66 -8.44
C VAL A 210 -5.99 -21.07 -7.01
N TRP A 211 -6.99 -21.41 -6.16
CA TRP A 211 -6.75 -21.94 -4.83
C TRP A 211 -6.23 -23.37 -4.89
N THR A 212 -6.86 -24.23 -5.70
CA THR A 212 -6.42 -25.61 -5.89
C THR A 212 -5.01 -25.67 -6.46
N ASP A 213 -4.70 -24.84 -7.46
CA ASP A 213 -3.35 -24.74 -8.05
C ASP A 213 -2.31 -24.28 -7.01
N TRP A 214 -2.67 -23.36 -6.11
CA TRP A 214 -1.79 -22.97 -5.00
C TRP A 214 -1.58 -24.11 -4.00
N VAL A 215 -2.63 -24.82 -3.60
CA VAL A 215 -2.51 -25.98 -2.70
C VAL A 215 -1.65 -27.08 -3.32
N GLU A 216 -1.86 -27.42 -4.59
CA GLU A 216 -1.16 -28.52 -5.26
C GLU A 216 0.28 -28.17 -5.61
N ALA A 217 0.53 -26.98 -6.16
CA ALA A 217 1.80 -26.62 -6.79
C ALA A 217 2.46 -25.35 -6.23
N ARG A 218 1.86 -24.68 -5.24
CA ARG A 218 2.32 -23.37 -4.72
C ARG A 218 2.43 -22.32 -5.83
N ARG A 219 1.53 -22.38 -6.82
CA ARG A 219 1.41 -21.40 -7.91
C ARG A 219 0.60 -20.20 -7.42
N TYR A 220 1.10 -18.99 -7.67
CA TYR A 220 0.43 -17.74 -7.32
C TYR A 220 -0.10 -17.06 -8.58
N ASP A 221 -1.31 -17.40 -9.02
CA ASP A 221 -2.02 -16.57 -10.01
C ASP A 221 -2.59 -15.35 -9.30
N ALA A 222 -1.84 -14.25 -9.33
CA ALA A 222 -2.17 -13.02 -8.62
C ALA A 222 -3.24 -12.19 -9.36
N LEU A 223 -4.21 -11.66 -8.60
CA LEU A 223 -5.14 -10.66 -9.10
C LEU A 223 -4.39 -9.34 -9.29
N THR A 224 -4.07 -9.04 -10.53
CA THR A 224 -3.39 -7.80 -10.91
C THR A 224 -4.35 -6.87 -11.63
N ALA A 225 -4.37 -5.61 -11.21
CA ALA A 225 -5.04 -4.53 -11.92
C ALA A 225 -3.97 -3.63 -12.53
N PRO A 226 -3.69 -3.73 -13.84
CA PRO A 226 -2.76 -2.81 -14.47
C PRO A 226 -3.22 -1.38 -14.19
N ALA A 227 -2.27 -0.53 -13.82
CA ALA A 227 -2.58 0.86 -13.53
C ALA A 227 -3.32 1.48 -14.72
N THR A 228 -4.61 1.75 -14.56
CA THR A 228 -5.23 2.76 -15.41
C THR A 228 -4.46 4.04 -15.16
N THR A 229 -4.26 4.85 -16.20
CA THR A 229 -3.55 6.11 -16.07
C THR A 229 -4.20 6.97 -14.98
N VAL A 230 -3.66 6.94 -13.76
CA VAL A 230 -4.26 7.63 -12.62
C VAL A 230 -3.96 9.11 -12.75
N ILE A 231 -4.91 9.86 -13.30
CA ILE A 231 -4.86 11.31 -13.34
C ILE A 231 -5.33 11.82 -11.97
N ARG A 232 -4.37 12.10 -11.07
CA ARG A 232 -4.65 12.62 -9.73
C ARG A 232 -5.28 14.02 -9.81
N LYS A 233 -6.42 14.23 -9.16
CA LYS A 233 -7.02 15.58 -9.02
C LYS A 233 -6.21 16.39 -8.00
N PRO A 234 -6.31 17.73 -7.97
CA PRO A 234 -5.63 18.55 -6.97
C PRO A 234 -5.89 18.09 -5.53
N ALA A 235 -7.13 17.71 -5.20
CA ALA A 235 -7.49 17.22 -3.87
C ALA A 235 -6.72 15.94 -3.46
N ASP A 236 -6.36 15.09 -4.42
CA ASP A 236 -5.63 13.84 -4.16
C ASP A 236 -4.13 14.07 -3.90
N GLN A 237 -3.63 15.28 -4.23
CA GLN A 237 -2.22 15.69 -4.15
C GLN A 237 -1.92 16.60 -2.94
N VAL A 238 -2.95 16.92 -2.15
CA VAL A 238 -2.86 17.78 -0.97
C VAL A 238 -2.85 16.91 0.28
N SER A 239 -1.89 17.14 1.18
CA SER A 239 -1.77 16.40 2.44
C SER A 239 -2.77 16.90 3.51
N ASP A 240 -2.91 16.13 4.59
CA ASP A 240 -3.72 16.48 5.77
C ASP A 240 -3.19 17.74 6.49
N ALA A 241 -3.90 18.22 7.52
CA ALA A 241 -3.53 19.46 8.23
C ALA A 241 -2.11 19.46 8.82
N VAL A 242 -1.65 18.32 9.34
CA VAL A 242 -0.27 18.20 9.87
C VAL A 242 0.74 18.21 8.73
N GLY A 243 0.43 17.52 7.63
CA GLY A 243 1.21 17.54 6.41
C GLY A 243 1.33 18.92 5.77
N GLN A 244 0.25 19.71 5.80
CA GLN A 244 0.30 21.12 5.39
C GLN A 244 1.23 21.95 6.28
N GLY A 245 1.30 21.65 7.59
CA GLY A 245 2.28 22.24 8.49
C GLY A 245 3.72 21.92 8.11
N ILE A 246 3.99 20.65 7.75
CA ILE A 246 5.31 20.22 7.26
C ILE A 246 5.68 20.93 5.95
N LEU A 247 4.76 20.97 4.98
CA LEU A 247 5.01 21.65 3.69
C LEU A 247 5.24 23.14 3.89
N LYS A 248 4.45 23.77 4.78
CA LYS A 248 4.62 25.18 5.14
C LYS A 248 6.02 25.43 5.71
N GLU A 249 6.47 24.58 6.62
CA GLU A 249 7.80 24.68 7.21
C GLU A 249 8.91 24.61 6.15
N ILE A 250 8.80 23.69 5.17
CA ILE A 250 9.73 23.62 4.04
C ILE A 250 9.69 24.91 3.21
N THR A 251 8.50 25.41 2.87
CA THR A 251 8.36 26.63 2.07
C THR A 251 8.86 27.88 2.80
N ASP A 252 8.66 27.97 4.11
CA ASP A 252 9.13 29.10 4.93
C ASP A 252 10.66 29.06 5.08
N PHE A 253 11.25 27.86 5.21
CA PHE A 253 12.70 27.68 5.33
C PHE A 253 13.46 28.19 4.09
N TYR A 254 12.88 27.99 2.89
CA TYR A 254 13.42 28.46 1.62
C TYR A 254 12.86 29.80 1.14
N CYS A 255 12.12 30.52 1.98
CA CYS A 255 11.62 31.86 1.65
C CYS A 255 12.80 32.76 1.25
N ASP A 256 12.61 33.54 0.18
CA ASP A 256 13.60 34.41 -0.45
C ASP A 256 14.84 33.71 -1.05
N ARG A 257 14.94 32.38 -0.91
CA ARG A 257 16.03 31.54 -1.44
C ARG A 257 15.48 30.28 -2.11
N TYR A 258 14.46 30.44 -2.94
CA TYR A 258 13.75 29.30 -3.54
C TYR A 258 14.63 28.39 -4.42
N HIS A 259 15.75 28.90 -4.95
CA HIS A 259 16.73 28.09 -5.67
C HIS A 259 17.47 27.09 -4.77
N ASP A 260 17.64 27.39 -3.48
CA ASP A 260 18.29 26.47 -2.54
C ASP A 260 17.42 25.21 -2.29
N PHE A 261 16.13 25.23 -2.68
CA PHE A 261 15.26 24.06 -2.62
C PHE A 261 15.68 22.97 -3.62
N GLU A 262 16.44 23.29 -4.67
CA GLU A 262 16.88 22.33 -5.69
C GLU A 262 17.70 21.19 -5.07
N ALA A 263 18.57 21.51 -4.09
CA ALA A 263 19.32 20.54 -3.30
C ALA A 263 18.39 19.64 -2.46
N CYS A 264 17.38 20.23 -1.82
CA CYS A 264 16.40 19.48 -1.03
C CYS A 264 15.55 18.55 -1.91
N ALA A 265 15.12 19.02 -3.08
CA ALA A 265 14.39 18.21 -4.04
C ALA A 265 15.19 16.99 -4.51
N LEU A 266 16.51 17.16 -4.72
CA LEU A 266 17.40 16.06 -5.06
C LEU A 266 17.56 15.04 -3.91
N GLU A 267 17.65 15.49 -2.66
CA GLU A 267 17.65 14.61 -1.49
C GLU A 267 16.33 13.87 -1.31
N LEU A 268 15.20 14.55 -1.49
CA LEU A 268 13.87 13.90 -1.49
C LEU A 268 13.79 12.82 -2.56
N TRP A 269 14.31 13.08 -3.77
CA TRP A 269 14.41 12.06 -4.82
C TRP A 269 15.28 10.87 -4.39
N ARG A 270 16.49 11.11 -3.84
CA ARG A 270 17.37 10.04 -3.35
C ARG A 270 16.72 9.18 -2.27
N MET A 271 15.94 9.79 -1.36
CA MET A 271 15.17 9.07 -0.34
C MET A 271 14.06 8.20 -0.93
N MET A 272 13.41 8.65 -2.00
CA MET A 272 12.34 7.93 -2.70
C MET A 272 12.90 6.83 -3.61
N ALA A 273 14.07 7.07 -4.20
CA ALA A 273 14.66 6.28 -5.27
C ALA A 273 16.09 5.84 -4.86
N PRO A 274 16.23 4.83 -3.98
CA PRO A 274 17.49 4.50 -3.32
C PRO A 274 18.58 3.97 -4.26
N ALA A 275 18.23 3.50 -5.46
CA ALA A 275 19.20 3.13 -6.50
C ALA A 275 19.69 4.34 -7.33
N THR A 276 19.49 5.56 -6.83
CA THR A 276 20.07 6.78 -7.42
C THR A 276 21.60 6.71 -7.34
N GLY A 277 22.25 6.77 -8.49
CA GLY A 277 23.69 6.79 -8.65
C GLY A 277 24.26 8.19 -8.52
N ARG A 278 25.12 8.57 -9.47
CA ARG A 278 25.75 9.90 -9.47
C ARG A 278 24.71 10.98 -9.75
N THR A 279 24.85 12.11 -9.09
CA THR A 279 23.97 13.28 -9.29
C THR A 279 24.77 14.56 -9.21
N GLU A 280 24.27 15.59 -9.87
CA GLU A 280 24.90 16.92 -9.92
C GLU A 280 23.81 17.99 -9.89
N LEU A 281 23.98 19.00 -9.03
CA LEU A 281 23.20 20.24 -9.10
C LEU A 281 23.75 21.09 -10.23
N THR A 282 22.87 21.55 -11.11
CA THR A 282 23.29 22.29 -12.29
C THR A 282 23.50 23.77 -11.95
N PRO A 283 24.54 24.44 -12.48
CA PRO A 283 24.78 25.85 -12.19
C PRO A 283 23.60 26.76 -12.61
N PRO A 284 23.39 27.89 -11.91
CA PRO A 284 22.40 28.89 -12.33
C PRO A 284 22.73 29.39 -13.75
N SER A 285 21.94 28.98 -14.73
CA SER A 285 22.15 29.39 -16.12
C SER A 285 21.31 30.62 -16.47
N ARG A 286 21.83 31.45 -17.38
CA ARG A 286 21.14 32.65 -17.89
C ARG A 286 19.82 32.34 -18.62
N ASP A 287 19.66 31.10 -19.07
CA ASP A 287 18.46 30.57 -19.77
C ASP A 287 17.56 29.72 -18.85
N GLY A 288 17.84 29.71 -17.54
CA GLY A 288 17.11 28.94 -16.52
C GLY A 288 17.20 27.45 -16.78
N GLY A 289 18.39 26.86 -16.56
CA GLY A 289 18.74 25.45 -16.80
C GLY A 289 17.85 24.42 -16.08
N ARG A 290 18.24 23.15 -16.12
CA ARG A 290 17.67 22.14 -15.22
C ARG A 290 18.08 22.50 -13.79
N ASP A 291 17.47 21.86 -12.80
CA ASP A 291 17.83 22.11 -11.39
C ASP A 291 18.85 21.05 -10.91
N ALA A 292 18.65 19.80 -11.32
CA ALA A 292 19.66 18.75 -11.15
C ALA A 292 19.63 17.74 -12.30
N ILE A 293 20.72 16.96 -12.42
CA ILE A 293 20.80 15.77 -13.26
C ILE A 293 21.36 14.60 -12.44
N GLY A 294 21.08 13.38 -12.88
CA GLY A 294 21.68 12.20 -12.25
C GLY A 294 21.40 10.90 -13.00
N GLU A 295 21.77 9.81 -12.35
CA GLU A 295 21.61 8.44 -12.85
C GLU A 295 20.73 7.63 -11.89
N TYR A 296 19.90 6.75 -12.43
CA TYR A 296 19.18 5.72 -11.69
C TYR A 296 19.62 4.34 -12.17
N LEU A 297 20.08 3.50 -11.25
CA LEU A 297 20.69 2.22 -11.58
C LEU A 297 19.63 1.13 -11.69
N LEU A 298 19.60 0.43 -12.83
CA LEU A 298 18.74 -0.73 -13.09
C LEU A 298 19.58 -2.01 -13.19
N GLY A 299 19.03 -3.15 -12.78
CA GLY A 299 19.71 -4.44 -12.87
C GLY A 299 20.43 -4.86 -11.58
N PRO A 300 21.13 -6.00 -11.61
CA PRO A 300 21.81 -6.56 -10.44
C PRO A 300 22.99 -5.70 -10.00
N ALA A 301 23.36 -5.78 -8.72
CA ALA A 301 24.49 -5.01 -8.16
C ALA A 301 25.83 -5.29 -8.85
N ALA A 302 25.99 -6.47 -9.47
CA ALA A 302 27.20 -6.86 -10.20
C ALA A 302 27.28 -6.28 -11.63
N ASP A 303 26.16 -5.82 -12.20
CA ASP A 303 26.08 -5.25 -13.56
C ASP A 303 24.96 -4.19 -13.66
N PRO A 304 25.12 -3.03 -12.98
CA PRO A 304 24.10 -1.99 -12.98
C PRO A 304 24.12 -1.17 -14.30
N VAL A 305 22.96 -1.01 -14.91
CA VAL A 305 22.74 -0.16 -16.09
C VAL A 305 22.22 1.22 -15.63
N PRO A 306 22.98 2.31 -15.85
CA PRO A 306 22.51 3.65 -15.50
C PRO A 306 21.50 4.17 -16.51
N VAL A 307 20.37 4.69 -16.02
CA VAL A 307 19.40 5.48 -16.77
C VAL A 307 19.46 6.92 -16.27
N GLU A 308 19.80 7.85 -17.16
CA GLU A 308 19.93 9.25 -16.81
C GLU A 308 18.56 9.90 -16.54
N PHE A 309 18.51 10.81 -15.56
CA PHE A 309 17.35 11.66 -15.28
C PHE A 309 17.70 13.14 -15.22
N ALA A 310 16.69 13.97 -15.49
CA ALA A 310 16.71 15.41 -15.25
C ALA A 310 15.66 15.77 -14.20
N LEU A 311 16.04 16.59 -13.23
CA LEU A 311 15.17 17.02 -12.14
C LEU A 311 14.83 18.50 -12.28
N GLU A 312 13.55 18.82 -12.05
CA GLU A 312 13.01 20.17 -11.90
C GLU A 312 12.31 20.27 -10.53
N ALA A 313 12.57 21.35 -9.82
CA ALA A 313 12.11 21.62 -8.47
C ALA A 313 11.33 22.94 -8.42
N LYS A 314 10.19 22.92 -7.74
CA LYS A 314 9.37 24.13 -7.49
C LYS A 314 8.87 24.18 -6.05
N CYS A 315 9.47 25.08 -5.27
CA CYS A 315 9.04 25.41 -3.92
C CYS A 315 7.87 26.40 -3.97
N TYR A 316 6.66 25.89 -4.19
CA TYR A 316 5.43 26.68 -4.30
C TYR A 316 4.57 26.56 -3.06
N GLY A 317 3.86 27.64 -2.72
CA GLY A 317 2.82 27.61 -1.69
C GLY A 317 1.58 26.82 -2.14
N PRO A 318 0.70 26.42 -1.20
CA PRO A 318 -0.37 25.45 -1.42
C PRO A 318 -1.48 25.90 -2.38
N LYS A 319 -1.47 27.17 -2.82
CA LYS A 319 -2.44 27.73 -3.79
C LYS A 319 -1.91 27.79 -5.22
N ASN A 320 -0.61 27.55 -5.43
CA ASN A 320 0.05 27.71 -6.72
C ASN A 320 0.31 26.34 -7.33
N SER A 321 -0.35 26.01 -8.43
CA SER A 321 -0.16 24.74 -9.13
C SER A 321 1.02 24.80 -10.10
N VAL A 322 1.69 23.66 -10.32
CA VAL A 322 2.60 23.49 -11.46
C VAL A 322 1.77 23.35 -12.74
N GLY A 323 2.07 24.21 -13.72
CA GLY A 323 1.35 24.32 -14.97
C GLY A 323 2.04 23.65 -16.16
N VAL A 324 1.38 23.75 -17.32
CA VAL A 324 1.86 23.20 -18.59
C VAL A 324 3.20 23.82 -18.96
N ARG A 325 3.37 25.13 -18.76
CA ARG A 325 4.61 25.83 -19.13
C ARG A 325 5.86 25.27 -18.45
N GLU A 326 5.80 25.08 -17.14
CA GLU A 326 6.91 24.51 -16.37
C GLU A 326 7.14 23.05 -16.77
N MET A 327 6.08 22.28 -17.00
CA MET A 327 6.18 20.87 -17.40
C MET A 327 6.76 20.68 -18.81
N SER A 328 6.23 21.41 -19.81
CA SER A 328 6.75 21.39 -21.18
C SER A 328 8.21 21.81 -21.23
N ARG A 329 8.65 22.72 -20.35
CA ARG A 329 10.06 23.08 -20.21
C ARG A 329 10.90 21.87 -19.82
N LEU A 330 10.51 21.10 -18.79
CA LEU A 330 11.21 19.86 -18.41
C LEU A 330 11.22 18.84 -19.57
N ILE A 331 10.05 18.56 -20.15
CA ILE A 331 9.88 17.57 -21.22
C ILE A 331 10.76 17.91 -22.44
N SER A 332 10.72 19.17 -22.90
CA SER A 332 11.50 19.63 -24.05
C SER A 332 13.02 19.44 -23.89
N ARG A 333 13.47 19.32 -22.65
CA ARG A 333 14.89 19.17 -22.30
C ARG A 333 15.29 17.71 -22.13
N LEU A 334 14.38 16.75 -22.06
CA LEU A 334 14.75 15.34 -21.92
C LEU A 334 15.44 14.85 -23.19
N ARG A 335 16.65 14.28 -23.04
CA ARG A 335 17.35 13.62 -24.14
C ARG A 335 16.77 12.22 -24.37
N ASN A 336 17.08 11.62 -25.51
CA ASN A 336 16.68 10.25 -25.82
C ASN A 336 17.14 9.30 -24.70
N ARG A 337 16.22 8.46 -24.18
CA ARG A 337 16.41 7.53 -23.05
C ARG A 337 16.58 8.15 -21.66
N GLN A 338 16.35 9.46 -21.51
CA GLN A 338 16.23 10.08 -20.20
C GLN A 338 14.79 10.06 -19.68
N PHE A 339 14.63 10.09 -18.37
CA PHE A 339 13.36 10.41 -17.73
C PHE A 339 13.44 11.71 -16.92
N GLY A 340 12.29 12.33 -16.66
CA GLY A 340 12.18 13.53 -15.85
C GLY A 340 11.74 13.21 -14.43
N VAL A 341 12.17 14.03 -13.47
CA VAL A 341 11.64 14.06 -12.11
C VAL A 341 11.18 15.49 -11.84
N PHE A 342 9.91 15.68 -11.53
CA PHE A 342 9.37 16.98 -11.16
C PHE A 342 8.95 16.95 -9.69
N VAL A 343 9.63 17.75 -8.86
CA VAL A 343 9.35 17.87 -7.42
C VAL A 343 8.71 19.21 -7.12
N THR A 344 7.58 19.20 -6.41
CA THR A 344 6.97 20.43 -5.90
C THR A 344 6.38 20.26 -4.51
N THR A 345 6.51 21.30 -3.69
CA THR A 345 5.82 21.40 -2.39
C THR A 345 4.32 21.66 -2.52
N SER A 346 3.80 21.82 -3.75
CA SER A 346 2.40 22.07 -4.06
C SER A 346 1.81 20.89 -4.88
N PHE A 347 0.96 21.17 -5.87
CA PHE A 347 0.27 20.16 -6.67
C PHE A 347 0.42 20.44 -8.18
N PHE A 348 0.27 19.40 -8.99
CA PHE A 348 0.17 19.51 -10.44
C PHE A 348 -1.28 19.74 -10.83
N ASN A 349 -1.55 20.70 -11.71
CA ASN A 349 -2.91 20.88 -12.19
C ASN A 349 -3.34 19.68 -13.07
N ARG A 350 -4.67 19.52 -13.25
CA ARG A 350 -5.24 18.37 -13.93
C ARG A 350 -4.80 18.27 -15.40
N GLN A 351 -4.75 19.38 -16.12
CA GLN A 351 -4.35 19.41 -17.52
C GLN A 351 -2.89 18.95 -17.67
N THR A 352 -1.98 19.51 -16.90
CA THR A 352 -0.56 19.13 -16.88
C THR A 352 -0.38 17.64 -16.59
N TYR A 353 -1.07 17.11 -15.57
CA TYR A 353 -0.97 15.70 -15.21
C TYR A 353 -1.50 14.80 -16.33
N GLN A 354 -2.63 15.19 -16.92
CA GLN A 354 -3.27 14.46 -18.01
C GLN A 354 -2.37 14.40 -19.24
N GLU A 355 -1.82 15.53 -19.71
CA GLU A 355 -0.90 15.59 -20.85
C GLU A 355 0.33 14.69 -20.62
N VAL A 356 1.00 14.80 -19.46
CA VAL A 356 2.17 13.96 -19.13
C VAL A 356 1.86 12.48 -19.28
N ARG A 357 0.66 12.06 -18.89
CA ARG A 357 0.32 10.63 -18.84
C ARG A 357 -0.28 10.11 -20.14
N GLU A 358 -1.14 10.88 -20.80
CA GLU A 358 -1.74 10.53 -22.09
C GLU A 358 -0.67 10.47 -23.19
N ASP A 359 0.25 11.44 -23.19
CA ASP A 359 1.37 11.49 -24.14
C ASP A 359 2.55 10.58 -23.75
N ARG A 360 2.39 9.84 -22.64
CA ARG A 360 3.38 8.88 -22.12
C ARG A 360 4.77 9.48 -21.93
N HIS A 361 4.82 10.74 -21.51
CA HIS A 361 6.08 11.38 -21.15
C HIS A 361 6.69 10.67 -19.93
N PRO A 362 7.97 10.25 -19.99
CA PRO A 362 8.63 9.53 -18.91
C PRO A 362 8.99 10.51 -17.79
N VAL A 363 7.99 11.01 -17.07
CA VAL A 363 8.18 12.00 -16.00
C VAL A 363 7.54 11.51 -14.70
N VAL A 364 8.36 11.40 -13.66
CA VAL A 364 7.92 11.17 -12.28
C VAL A 364 7.41 12.50 -11.72
N LEU A 365 6.21 12.49 -11.13
CA LEU A 365 5.54 13.68 -10.59
C LEU A 365 5.42 13.54 -9.07
N ILE A 366 6.21 14.32 -8.33
CA ILE A 366 6.26 14.31 -6.87
C ILE A 366 5.60 15.59 -6.35
N CYS A 367 4.41 15.45 -5.78
CA CYS A 367 3.63 16.55 -5.20
C CYS A 367 3.85 16.69 -3.69
N GLY A 368 3.28 17.73 -3.08
CA GLY A 368 3.42 18.01 -1.67
C GLY A 368 2.95 16.86 -0.78
N LYS A 369 1.88 16.15 -1.14
CA LYS A 369 1.45 14.96 -0.41
C LYS A 369 2.51 13.84 -0.44
N ASP A 370 3.11 13.58 -1.61
CA ASP A 370 4.16 12.56 -1.76
C ASP A 370 5.38 12.89 -0.90
N ILE A 371 5.77 14.18 -0.84
CA ILE A 371 6.85 14.67 0.03
C ILE A 371 6.54 14.41 1.50
N VAL A 372 5.32 14.71 1.96
CA VAL A 372 4.91 14.49 3.36
C VAL A 372 4.91 13.01 3.71
N GLU A 373 4.36 12.16 2.84
CA GLU A 373 4.30 10.71 3.06
C GLU A 373 5.71 10.10 3.11
N LEU A 374 6.60 10.54 2.22
CA LEU A 374 8.00 10.16 2.25
C LEU A 374 8.66 10.56 3.58
N LEU A 375 8.55 11.82 3.99
CA LEU A 375 9.15 12.32 5.23
C LEU A 375 8.61 11.58 6.47
N ARG A 376 7.30 11.32 6.52
CA ARG A 376 6.67 10.52 7.58
C ARG A 376 7.22 9.10 7.64
N SER A 377 7.37 8.43 6.49
CA SER A 377 7.93 7.08 6.45
C SER A 377 9.38 7.00 6.92
N ARG A 378 10.11 8.12 6.87
CA ARG A 378 11.47 8.30 7.41
C ARG A 378 11.51 8.82 8.86
N GLY A 379 10.36 8.99 9.50
CA GLY A 379 10.24 9.43 10.90
C GLY A 379 10.16 10.94 11.10
N TYR A 380 10.17 11.74 10.04
CA TYR A 380 9.98 13.19 10.10
C TYR A 380 8.49 13.53 10.09
N THR A 381 7.84 13.29 11.22
CA THR A 381 6.37 13.40 11.34
C THR A 381 5.87 14.76 11.83
N THR A 382 6.77 15.68 12.22
CA THR A 382 6.43 17.02 12.72
C THR A 382 7.24 18.13 12.01
N PRO A 383 6.73 19.38 11.97
CA PRO A 383 7.47 20.52 11.41
C PRO A 383 8.87 20.71 12.04
N GLU A 384 9.01 20.53 13.35
CA GLU A 384 10.28 20.72 14.05
C GLU A 384 11.32 19.67 13.62
N ALA A 385 10.90 18.42 13.45
CA ALA A 385 11.77 17.35 12.96
C ALA A 385 12.21 17.61 11.52
N VAL A 386 11.31 18.14 10.69
CA VAL A 386 11.62 18.53 9.30
C VAL A 386 12.57 19.71 9.26
N ARG A 387 12.38 20.75 10.10
CA ARG A 387 13.31 21.88 10.21
C ARG A 387 14.72 21.41 10.57
N ALA A 388 14.84 20.52 11.56
CA ALA A 388 16.14 19.96 11.95
C ALA A 388 16.79 19.18 10.80
N TRP A 389 16.01 18.41 10.03
CA TRP A 389 16.51 17.72 8.85
C TRP A 389 16.95 18.69 7.74
N LEU A 390 16.17 19.73 7.43
CA LEU A 390 16.51 20.73 6.41
C LEU A 390 17.87 21.39 6.67
N GLN A 391 18.20 21.66 7.94
CA GLN A 391 19.50 22.19 8.33
C GLN A 391 20.67 21.26 7.98
N THR A 392 20.45 19.95 7.92
CA THR A 392 21.49 18.96 7.53
C THR A 392 21.67 18.85 6.02
N VAL A 393 20.64 19.20 5.24
CA VAL A 393 20.66 19.14 3.76
C VAL A 393 21.33 20.38 3.16
N THR A 394 21.27 21.51 3.85
CA THR A 394 21.88 22.78 3.41
C THR A 394 23.27 23.05 4.01
N GLY A 395 23.84 22.09 4.75
CA GLY A 395 25.09 22.22 5.50
C GLY A 395 26.35 21.83 4.73
#